data_AF-A0A938NPD3-F1
#
_entry.id   AF-A0A938NPD3-F1
#
_cell.length_a   1.000
_cell.length_b   1.000
_cell.length_c   1.000
_cell.angle_alpha   90.00
_cell.angle_beta   90.00
_cell.angle_gamma   90.00
#
_symmetry.space_group_name_H-M   'P 1'
#
loop_
_entity.id
_entity.type
_entity.pdbx_description
1 polymer ?
#
loop_
_entity_poly.entity_id
_entity_poly.type
_entity_poly.pdbx_seq_one_letter_code
_entity_poly.pdbx_strand_id
1 'polypeptide(L)'
;MKQLLGPIILFLAGAVGAESPTYTLNQCVSIGLERAVPILNAKRDQEIAEGTMKKALATGLPQVDLLGSYTRNDENSLPAFSTEEMLRDRYAGSIVASQTIYDGGNVFSAIRAAKAYRGLTAQATEQAKADLILQIHIGFNGILLLQANVIVQEASVQQLTDFEKEARQKYDVGAVAEFDWLTAQVRKANETPKLIEARNILSIAKERFRNLIVLDSTEYQLDGELTYSPYNPDLMTLQSGAVSLRPELLVQEKRIILRQEDLKTSKSAYQPKVTAEALYTQENPDRYDGTSSEWSDHWTAGLVAKWTLFDSGTRKGDVLIKGMELAKSQANRDDLLREVSLDVKSTWLNMEAARELITGTEENVKLAEKALQIAKTRKNAGLSTYLEFTDSNLSLNTARLNYYRALEKHLNAVVNLKHAAGLLGKME
;
A
#
# COMPACT_ATOMS: atom_id res chain seq x y z
N MET A 1 38.94 -38.95 -42.70
CA MET A 1 37.80 -38.08 -42.35
C MET A 1 38.37 -36.72 -41.94
N LYS A 2 38.67 -35.82 -42.87
CA LYS A 2 37.81 -34.73 -43.37
C LYS A 2 37.11 -33.90 -42.28
N GLN A 3 37.71 -32.73 -42.03
CA GLN A 3 37.12 -31.39 -41.85
C GLN A 3 36.04 -31.17 -40.77
N LEU A 4 36.30 -30.25 -39.83
CA LEU A 4 35.67 -28.91 -39.77
C LEU A 4 36.16 -28.16 -38.52
N LEU A 5 37.21 -27.35 -38.67
CA LEU A 5 37.52 -26.22 -37.80
C LEU A 5 36.66 -25.04 -38.28
N GLY A 6 35.60 -24.71 -37.54
CA GLY A 6 34.84 -23.48 -37.75
C GLY A 6 35.47 -22.32 -36.97
N PRO A 7 35.56 -21.11 -37.54
CA PRO A 7 36.07 -19.96 -36.79
C PRO A 7 35.04 -19.52 -35.75
N ILE A 8 35.46 -19.47 -34.49
CA ILE A 8 34.73 -18.79 -33.41
C ILE A 8 34.76 -17.30 -33.74
N ILE A 9 33.62 -16.79 -34.25
CA ILE A 9 33.37 -15.36 -34.36
C ILE A 9 33.15 -14.86 -32.93
N LEU A 10 34.20 -14.27 -32.36
CA LEU A 10 34.10 -13.46 -31.16
C LEU A 10 33.29 -12.22 -31.50
N PHE A 11 31.98 -12.23 -31.23
CA PHE A 11 31.20 -11.00 -31.16
C PHE A 11 31.72 -10.21 -29.96
N LEU A 12 32.70 -9.34 -30.19
CA LEU A 12 32.91 -8.15 -29.37
C LEU A 12 31.64 -7.30 -29.51
N ALA A 13 30.64 -7.60 -28.69
CA ALA A 13 29.59 -6.64 -28.37
C ALA A 13 30.31 -5.45 -27.74
N GLY A 14 30.49 -4.39 -28.53
CA GLY A 14 30.87 -3.10 -28.00
C GLY A 14 29.90 -2.78 -26.87
N ALA A 15 30.45 -2.57 -25.68
CA ALA A 15 29.74 -1.92 -24.60
C ALA A 15 29.38 -0.51 -25.09
N VAL A 16 28.25 -0.41 -25.78
CA VAL A 16 27.49 0.83 -25.82
C VAL A 16 27.24 1.13 -24.36
N GLY A 17 27.86 2.20 -23.85
CA GLY A 17 27.54 2.72 -22.54
C GLY A 17 26.04 3.01 -22.54
N ALA A 18 25.25 2.08 -21.99
CA ALA A 18 23.83 2.24 -21.89
C ALA A 18 23.61 3.43 -20.97
N GLU A 19 23.20 4.55 -21.56
CA GLU A 19 22.81 5.75 -20.84
C GLU A 19 21.78 5.33 -19.78
N SER A 20 22.04 5.65 -18.51
CA SER A 20 21.18 5.21 -17.43
C SER A 20 19.75 5.70 -17.70
N PRO A 21 18.74 4.82 -17.69
CA PRO A 21 17.38 5.22 -18.02
C PRO A 21 16.92 6.31 -17.06
N THR A 22 16.27 7.33 -17.62
CA THR A 22 15.78 8.48 -16.88
C THR A 22 14.27 8.42 -16.79
N TYR A 23 13.72 8.62 -15.59
CA TYR A 23 12.29 8.48 -15.30
C TYR A 23 11.71 9.77 -14.74
N THR A 24 10.60 10.21 -15.32
CA THR A 24 9.76 11.30 -14.78
C THR A 24 8.89 10.78 -13.63
N LEU A 25 8.39 11.69 -12.80
CA LEU A 25 7.46 11.37 -11.71
C LEU A 25 6.25 10.53 -12.19
N ASN A 26 5.63 10.91 -13.31
CA ASN A 26 4.46 10.20 -13.84
C ASN A 26 4.81 8.77 -14.29
N GLN A 27 5.99 8.58 -14.88
CA GLN A 27 6.46 7.23 -15.22
C GLN A 27 6.69 6.40 -13.95
N CYS A 28 7.30 6.96 -12.92
CA CYS A 28 7.48 6.28 -11.63
C CYS A 28 6.14 5.88 -11.00
N VAL A 29 5.13 6.77 -11.05
CA VAL A 29 3.77 6.49 -10.58
C VAL A 29 3.14 5.34 -11.39
N SER A 30 3.19 5.40 -12.72
CA SER A 30 2.65 4.34 -13.59
C SER A 30 3.30 2.99 -13.31
N ILE A 31 4.63 2.93 -13.24
CA ILE A 31 5.38 1.69 -12.94
C ILE A 31 5.00 1.16 -11.55
N GLY A 32 4.93 2.03 -10.55
CA GLY A 32 4.53 1.66 -9.19
C GLY A 32 3.12 1.09 -9.13
N LEU A 33 2.14 1.75 -9.77
CA LEU A 33 0.74 1.30 -9.81
C LEU A 33 0.56 -0.02 -10.57
N GLU A 34 1.42 -0.31 -11.54
CA GLU A 34 1.40 -1.56 -12.28
C GLU A 34 2.02 -2.72 -11.48
N ARG A 35 3.14 -2.47 -10.79
CA ARG A 35 4.03 -3.53 -10.29
C ARG A 35 4.08 -3.67 -8.76
N ALA A 36 3.75 -2.63 -8.01
CA ALA A 36 3.91 -2.66 -6.56
C ALA A 36 3.01 -3.72 -5.90
N VAL A 37 3.61 -4.53 -5.02
CA VAL A 37 2.94 -5.64 -4.33
C VAL A 37 1.65 -5.22 -3.60
N PRO A 38 1.59 -4.06 -2.89
CA PRO A 38 0.34 -3.61 -2.27
C PRO A 38 -0.82 -3.45 -3.26
N ILE A 39 -0.56 -2.96 -4.49
CA ILE A 39 -1.58 -2.78 -5.51
C ILE A 39 -2.00 -4.10 -6.13
N LEU A 40 -1.03 -4.99 -6.39
CA LEU A 40 -1.31 -6.34 -6.88
C LEU A 40 -2.16 -7.14 -5.89
N ASN A 41 -1.85 -7.04 -4.59
CA ASN A 41 -2.66 -7.66 -3.54
C ASN A 41 -4.04 -7.02 -3.42
N ALA A 42 -4.16 -5.70 -3.53
CA ALA A 42 -5.45 -5.03 -3.54
C ALA A 42 -6.33 -5.47 -4.73
N LYS A 43 -5.76 -5.75 -5.91
CA LYS A 43 -6.48 -6.33 -7.05
C LYS A 43 -6.92 -7.78 -6.75
N ARG A 44 -6.05 -8.60 -6.16
CA ARG A 44 -6.41 -9.97 -5.73
C ARG A 44 -7.54 -9.96 -4.69
N ASP A 45 -7.55 -9.00 -3.76
CA ASP A 45 -8.63 -8.84 -2.79
C ASP A 45 -9.98 -8.51 -3.46
N GLN A 46 -9.96 -7.78 -4.60
CA GLN A 46 -11.17 -7.59 -5.41
C GLN A 46 -11.65 -8.92 -6.03
N GLU A 47 -10.75 -9.73 -6.59
CA GLU A 47 -11.10 -11.06 -7.11
C GLU A 47 -11.63 -12.00 -6.01
N ILE A 48 -11.03 -11.96 -4.81
CA ILE A 48 -11.51 -12.68 -3.62
C ILE A 48 -12.92 -12.21 -3.26
N ALA A 49 -13.20 -10.91 -3.33
CA ALA A 49 -14.54 -10.37 -3.07
C ALA A 49 -15.56 -10.81 -4.14
N GLU A 50 -15.16 -10.95 -5.41
CA GLU A 50 -16.01 -11.54 -6.45
C GLU A 50 -16.30 -13.02 -6.19
N GLY A 51 -15.30 -13.80 -5.80
CA GLY A 51 -15.47 -15.19 -5.37
C GLY A 51 -16.41 -15.31 -4.17
N THR A 52 -16.29 -14.39 -3.22
CA THR A 52 -17.18 -14.30 -2.05
C THR A 52 -18.63 -13.99 -2.45
N MET A 53 -18.83 -13.10 -3.44
CA MET A 53 -20.15 -12.82 -4.00
C MET A 53 -20.77 -14.06 -4.67
N LYS A 54 -19.98 -14.77 -5.50
CA LYS A 54 -20.42 -16.03 -6.13
C LYS A 54 -20.80 -17.08 -5.08
N LYS A 55 -20.00 -17.24 -4.04
CA LYS A 55 -20.27 -18.17 -2.92
C LYS A 55 -21.56 -17.79 -2.17
N ALA A 56 -21.77 -16.51 -1.88
CA ALA A 56 -22.98 -16.04 -1.20
C ALA A 56 -24.24 -16.28 -2.05
N LEU A 57 -24.17 -16.06 -3.36
CA LEU A 57 -25.26 -16.39 -4.29
C LEU A 57 -25.53 -17.90 -4.34
N ALA A 58 -24.48 -18.72 -4.44
CA ALA A 58 -24.59 -20.17 -4.48
C ALA A 58 -25.25 -20.75 -3.23
N THR A 59 -25.10 -20.11 -2.06
CA THR A 59 -25.76 -20.54 -0.82
C THR A 59 -27.30 -20.50 -0.92
N GLY A 60 -27.86 -19.68 -1.80
CA GLY A 60 -29.30 -19.64 -2.09
C GLY A 60 -29.75 -20.59 -3.21
N LEU A 61 -28.82 -21.27 -3.89
CA LEU A 61 -29.09 -22.21 -4.97
C LEU A 61 -29.14 -23.65 -4.44
N PRO A 62 -29.78 -24.59 -5.17
CA PRO A 62 -29.74 -26.00 -4.82
C PRO A 62 -28.31 -26.52 -4.69
N GLN A 63 -28.05 -27.26 -3.62
CA GLN A 63 -26.83 -28.05 -3.41
C GLN A 63 -27.14 -29.51 -3.70
N VAL A 64 -26.23 -30.22 -4.36
CA VAL A 64 -26.38 -31.65 -4.67
C VAL A 64 -25.13 -32.38 -4.23
N ASP A 65 -25.29 -33.33 -3.31
CA ASP A 65 -24.23 -34.13 -2.72
C ASP A 65 -24.41 -35.60 -3.08
N LEU A 66 -23.30 -36.31 -3.31
CA LEU A 66 -23.26 -37.77 -3.43
C LEU A 66 -22.64 -38.34 -2.15
N LEU A 67 -23.37 -39.23 -1.48
CA LEU A 67 -22.95 -39.91 -0.28
C LEU A 67 -22.79 -41.39 -0.57
N GLY A 68 -21.65 -41.97 -0.24
CA GLY A 68 -21.42 -43.40 -0.26
C GLY A 68 -21.11 -43.87 1.17
N SER A 69 -21.76 -44.93 1.62
CA SER A 69 -21.50 -45.52 2.93
C SER A 69 -21.36 -47.02 2.85
N TYR A 70 -20.40 -47.54 3.61
CA TYR A 70 -20.27 -48.95 3.94
C TYR A 70 -20.35 -49.09 5.47
N THR A 71 -21.16 -50.01 5.96
CA THR A 71 -21.27 -50.30 7.38
C THR A 71 -21.30 -51.80 7.58
N ARG A 72 -20.44 -52.30 8.48
CA ARG A 72 -20.47 -53.69 8.91
C ARG A 72 -20.97 -53.76 10.34
N ASN A 73 -22.08 -54.45 10.55
CA ASN A 73 -22.68 -54.63 11.87
C ASN A 73 -22.06 -55.85 12.56
N ASP A 74 -21.80 -55.71 13.86
CA ASP A 74 -21.40 -56.81 14.73
C ASP A 74 -22.63 -57.65 15.14
N GLU A 75 -22.40 -58.90 15.54
CA GLU A 75 -23.44 -59.89 15.88
C GLU A 75 -24.39 -59.40 16.99
N ASN A 76 -23.87 -58.59 17.91
CA ASN A 76 -24.62 -58.03 19.03
C ASN A 76 -25.23 -56.65 18.76
N SER A 77 -25.07 -56.10 17.55
CA SER A 77 -25.48 -54.73 17.19
C SER A 77 -26.78 -54.66 16.39
N LEU A 78 -27.41 -55.80 16.11
CA LEU A 78 -28.68 -55.86 15.38
C LEU A 78 -29.88 -55.58 16.33
N PRO A 79 -30.94 -54.90 15.86
CA PRO A 79 -32.12 -54.60 16.67
C PRO A 79 -32.77 -55.87 17.24
N ALA A 80 -33.42 -55.82 18.41
CA ALA A 80 -34.03 -57.00 19.07
C ALA A 80 -35.06 -57.81 18.25
N PHE A 81 -35.45 -57.33 17.07
CA PHE A 81 -36.34 -57.98 16.11
C PHE A 81 -35.62 -58.50 14.85
N SER A 82 -34.28 -58.49 14.80
CA SER A 82 -33.50 -59.05 13.71
C SER A 82 -33.44 -60.58 13.79
N THR A 83 -33.60 -61.25 12.65
CA THR A 83 -33.26 -62.67 12.51
C THR A 83 -31.74 -62.84 12.41
N GLU A 84 -31.21 -64.00 12.81
CA GLU A 84 -29.77 -64.32 12.69
C GLU A 84 -29.27 -64.32 11.22
N GLU A 85 -30.19 -64.31 10.24
CA GLU A 85 -29.92 -64.33 8.80
C GLU A 85 -29.68 -62.94 8.16
N MET A 86 -29.73 -61.84 8.94
CA MET A 86 -29.50 -60.51 8.37
C MET A 86 -28.06 -60.35 7.85
N LEU A 87 -27.91 -59.80 6.65
CA LEU A 87 -26.62 -59.46 6.10
C LEU A 87 -25.94 -58.38 6.95
N ARG A 88 -24.67 -58.65 7.27
CA ARG A 88 -23.87 -57.82 8.18
C ARG A 88 -23.25 -56.63 7.47
N ASP A 89 -22.90 -56.82 6.21
CA ASP A 89 -22.34 -55.79 5.35
C ASP A 89 -23.48 -55.00 4.71
N ARG A 90 -23.44 -53.67 4.85
CA ARG A 90 -24.39 -52.74 4.29
C ARG A 90 -23.68 -51.75 3.40
N TYR A 91 -24.17 -51.58 2.19
CA TYR A 91 -23.69 -50.63 1.20
C TYR A 91 -24.84 -49.68 0.87
N ALA A 92 -24.57 -48.38 0.81
CA ALA A 92 -25.53 -47.43 0.31
C ALA A 92 -24.83 -46.34 -0.50
N GLY A 93 -25.46 -45.94 -1.59
CA GLY A 93 -25.13 -44.76 -2.39
C GLY A 93 -26.35 -43.86 -2.47
N SER A 94 -26.20 -42.59 -2.10
CA SER A 94 -27.30 -41.63 -2.01
C SER A 94 -26.97 -40.31 -2.68
N ILE A 95 -27.88 -39.79 -3.50
CA ILE A 95 -27.85 -38.43 -4.01
C ILE A 95 -28.78 -37.58 -3.16
N VAL A 96 -28.26 -36.52 -2.55
CA VAL A 96 -29.00 -35.58 -1.71
C VAL A 96 -29.03 -34.23 -2.40
N ALA A 97 -30.20 -33.75 -2.77
CA ALA A 97 -30.40 -32.38 -3.22
C ALA A 97 -31.08 -31.56 -2.11
N SER A 98 -30.55 -30.39 -1.77
CA SER A 98 -31.13 -29.49 -0.77
C SER A 98 -31.13 -28.05 -1.22
N GLN A 99 -32.21 -27.31 -0.92
CA GLN A 99 -32.31 -25.88 -1.19
C GLN A 99 -32.98 -25.16 -0.03
N THR A 100 -32.34 -24.10 0.48
CA THR A 100 -32.98 -23.24 1.48
C THR A 100 -34.09 -22.42 0.81
N ILE A 101 -35.32 -22.60 1.27
CA ILE A 101 -36.51 -21.88 0.77
C ILE A 101 -36.76 -20.64 1.63
N TYR A 102 -36.55 -20.75 2.94
CA TYR A 102 -36.71 -19.65 3.88
C TYR A 102 -35.76 -19.81 5.07
N ASP A 103 -35.14 -18.73 5.52
CA ASP A 103 -34.22 -18.73 6.68
C ASP A 103 -34.26 -17.42 7.48
N GLY A 104 -35.40 -16.74 7.45
CA GLY A 104 -35.56 -15.41 8.05
C GLY A 104 -34.79 -14.30 7.33
N GLY A 105 -34.32 -14.54 6.10
CA GLY A 105 -33.60 -13.57 5.29
C GLY A 105 -32.07 -13.58 5.48
N ASN A 106 -31.51 -14.64 6.06
CA ASN A 106 -30.07 -14.79 6.23
C ASN A 106 -29.34 -14.94 4.89
N VAL A 107 -29.84 -15.75 3.95
CA VAL A 107 -29.27 -15.84 2.58
C VAL A 107 -29.23 -14.47 1.91
N PHE A 108 -30.32 -13.70 1.96
CA PHE A 108 -30.34 -12.36 1.36
C PHE A 108 -29.40 -11.38 2.09
N SER A 109 -29.27 -11.50 3.41
CA SER A 109 -28.32 -10.69 4.19
C SER A 109 -26.87 -11.04 3.85
N ALA A 110 -26.55 -12.32 3.67
CA ALA A 110 -25.24 -12.78 3.21
C ALA A 110 -24.91 -12.25 1.81
N ILE A 111 -25.87 -12.25 0.87
CA ILE A 111 -25.68 -11.66 -0.47
C ILE A 111 -25.42 -10.15 -0.39
N ARG A 112 -26.19 -9.42 0.43
CA ARG A 112 -25.97 -7.98 0.64
C ARG A 112 -24.65 -7.69 1.33
N ALA A 113 -24.25 -8.52 2.29
CA ALA A 113 -22.94 -8.44 2.94
C ALA A 113 -21.82 -8.66 1.91
N ALA A 114 -21.89 -9.69 1.07
CA ALA A 114 -20.90 -9.92 0.02
C ALA A 114 -20.82 -8.75 -0.98
N LYS A 115 -21.96 -8.14 -1.34
CA LYS A 115 -21.99 -6.93 -2.17
C LYS A 115 -21.33 -5.73 -1.47
N ALA A 116 -21.57 -5.54 -0.17
CA ALA A 116 -20.92 -4.49 0.62
C ALA A 116 -19.41 -4.74 0.75
N TYR A 117 -18.99 -5.99 0.93
CA TYR A 117 -17.58 -6.39 0.96
C TYR A 117 -16.87 -6.10 -0.36
N ARG A 118 -17.51 -6.40 -1.51
CA ARG A 118 -17.00 -6.01 -2.82
C ARG A 118 -16.85 -4.49 -2.97
N GLY A 119 -17.80 -3.73 -2.46
CA GLY A 119 -17.70 -2.27 -2.40
C GLY A 119 -16.58 -1.78 -1.50
N LEU A 120 -16.33 -2.48 -0.38
CA LEU A 120 -15.27 -2.18 0.57
C LEU A 120 -13.89 -2.41 -0.07
N THR A 121 -13.66 -3.56 -0.68
CA THR A 121 -12.38 -3.88 -1.32
C THR A 121 -12.08 -2.95 -2.47
N ALA A 122 -13.10 -2.53 -3.24
CA ALA A 122 -12.93 -1.48 -4.26
C ALA A 122 -12.39 -0.17 -3.69
N GLN A 123 -12.94 0.32 -2.58
CA GLN A 123 -12.47 1.55 -1.93
C GLN A 123 -11.09 1.37 -1.26
N ALA A 124 -10.82 0.19 -0.71
CA ALA A 124 -9.50 -0.14 -0.17
C ALA A 124 -8.41 -0.16 -1.26
N THR A 125 -8.74 -0.56 -2.49
CA THR A 125 -7.82 -0.45 -3.63
C THR A 125 -7.52 1.00 -3.97
N GLU A 126 -8.53 1.88 -4.00
CA GLU A 126 -8.32 3.30 -4.24
C GLU A 126 -7.49 3.95 -3.13
N GLN A 127 -7.67 3.52 -1.87
CA GLN A 127 -6.81 3.90 -0.76
C GLN A 127 -5.36 3.49 -1.00
N ALA A 128 -5.12 2.21 -1.32
CA ALA A 128 -3.78 1.68 -1.54
C ALA A 128 -3.06 2.40 -2.70
N LYS A 129 -3.79 2.75 -3.77
CA LYS A 129 -3.27 3.58 -4.87
C LYS A 129 -2.87 4.97 -4.38
N ALA A 130 -3.75 5.67 -3.66
CA ALA A 130 -3.47 7.00 -3.14
C ALA A 130 -2.24 7.00 -2.19
N ASP A 131 -2.15 6.00 -1.30
CA ASP A 131 -1.02 5.86 -0.38
C ASP A 131 0.30 5.62 -1.14
N LEU A 132 0.28 4.77 -2.18
CA LEU A 132 1.47 4.51 -2.99
C LEU A 132 1.89 5.75 -3.78
N ILE A 133 0.94 6.43 -4.43
CA ILE A 133 1.25 7.64 -5.20
C ILE A 133 1.84 8.71 -4.27
N LEU A 134 1.31 8.88 -3.05
CA LEU A 134 1.89 9.78 -2.04
C LEU A 134 3.34 9.41 -1.72
N GLN A 135 3.61 8.13 -1.42
CA GLN A 135 4.96 7.65 -1.11
C GLN A 135 5.93 7.87 -2.28
N ILE A 136 5.48 7.67 -3.52
CA ILE A 136 6.28 7.91 -4.73
C ILE A 136 6.61 9.39 -4.85
N HIS A 137 5.66 10.30 -4.68
CA HIS A 137 5.93 11.73 -4.73
C HIS A 137 6.94 12.18 -3.66
N ILE A 138 6.76 11.74 -2.42
CA ILE A 138 7.67 12.08 -1.31
C ILE A 138 9.07 11.52 -1.59
N GLY A 139 9.17 10.26 -2.03
CA GLY A 139 10.45 9.63 -2.37
C GLY A 139 11.16 10.31 -3.54
N PHE A 140 10.40 10.68 -4.59
CA PHE A 140 10.90 11.37 -5.77
C PHE A 140 11.47 12.75 -5.39
N ASN A 141 10.70 13.59 -4.69
CA ASN A 141 11.14 14.91 -4.24
C ASN A 141 12.34 14.81 -3.29
N GLY A 142 12.35 13.81 -2.40
CA GLY A 142 13.46 13.55 -1.49
C GLY A 142 14.76 13.20 -2.22
N ILE A 143 14.70 12.41 -3.30
CA ILE A 143 15.88 12.13 -4.13
C ILE A 143 16.37 13.39 -4.84
N LEU A 144 15.48 14.22 -5.40
CA LEU A 144 15.88 15.48 -6.03
C LEU A 144 16.62 16.41 -5.03
N LEU A 145 16.12 16.50 -3.79
CA LEU A 145 16.78 17.27 -2.73
C LEU A 145 18.17 16.69 -2.40
N LEU A 146 18.29 15.36 -2.29
CA LEU A 146 19.56 14.70 -2.01
C LEU A 146 20.57 14.87 -3.16
N GLN A 147 20.11 14.87 -4.42
CA GLN A 147 20.94 15.19 -5.57
C GLN A 147 21.45 16.63 -5.50
N ALA A 148 20.58 17.60 -5.21
CA ALA A 148 20.98 18.99 -5.02
C ALA A 148 22.01 19.13 -3.88
N ASN A 149 21.83 18.40 -2.77
CA ASN A 149 22.79 18.38 -1.66
C ASN A 149 24.16 17.81 -2.10
N VAL A 150 24.19 16.71 -2.86
CA VAL A 150 25.45 16.15 -3.39
C VAL A 150 26.15 17.17 -4.29
N ILE A 151 25.43 17.84 -5.20
CA ILE A 151 26.00 18.87 -6.08
C ILE A 151 26.62 20.02 -5.26
N VAL A 152 25.94 20.48 -4.21
CA VAL A 152 26.45 21.54 -3.31
C VAL A 152 27.72 21.08 -2.58
N GLN A 153 27.76 19.85 -2.08
CA GLN A 153 28.93 19.32 -1.38
C GLN A 153 30.12 19.03 -2.31
N GLU A 154 29.86 18.61 -3.56
CA GLU A 154 30.89 18.46 -4.58
C GLU A 154 31.54 19.80 -4.92
N ALA A 155 30.73 20.84 -5.11
CA ALA A 155 31.23 22.19 -5.32
C ALA A 155 32.05 22.72 -4.13
N SER A 156 31.61 22.42 -2.89
CA SER A 156 32.33 22.78 -1.66
C SER A 156 33.71 22.12 -1.58
N VAL A 157 33.78 20.80 -1.82
CA VAL A 157 35.05 20.04 -1.82
C VAL A 157 35.98 20.49 -2.94
N GLN A 158 35.45 20.75 -4.14
CA GLN A 158 36.25 21.23 -5.26
C GLN A 158 36.86 22.60 -4.95
N GLN A 159 36.08 23.51 -4.38
CA GLN A 159 36.57 24.83 -3.99
C GLN A 159 37.64 24.79 -2.89
N LEU A 160 37.47 23.94 -1.87
CA LEU A 160 38.48 23.74 -0.83
C LEU A 160 39.74 23.04 -1.37
N THR A 161 39.60 22.24 -2.42
CA THR A 161 40.74 21.66 -3.14
C THR A 161 41.53 22.73 -3.88
N ASP A 162 40.84 23.65 -4.56
CA ASP A 162 41.48 24.78 -5.23
C ASP A 162 42.13 25.72 -4.20
N PHE A 163 41.52 25.89 -3.02
CA PHE A 163 42.12 26.64 -1.92
C PHE A 163 43.44 26.04 -1.44
N GLU A 164 43.43 24.76 -1.09
CA GLU A 164 44.60 24.04 -0.61
C GLU A 164 45.75 24.16 -1.61
N LYS A 165 45.44 24.06 -2.91
CA LYS A 165 46.40 24.22 -4.00
C LYS A 165 46.98 25.65 -4.04
N GLU A 166 46.14 26.68 -3.94
CA GLU A 166 46.58 28.08 -3.91
C GLU A 166 47.47 28.35 -2.68
N ALA A 167 47.06 27.86 -1.50
CA ALA A 167 47.80 28.03 -0.25
C ALA A 167 49.16 27.32 -0.29
N ARG A 168 49.21 26.10 -0.84
CA ARG A 168 50.46 25.35 -1.03
C ARG A 168 51.44 26.07 -1.94
N GLN A 169 50.96 26.58 -3.09
CA GLN A 169 51.81 27.33 -4.02
C GLN A 169 52.42 28.59 -3.38
N LYS A 170 51.65 29.30 -2.56
CA LYS A 170 52.15 30.47 -1.83
C LYS A 170 53.12 30.09 -0.72
N TYR A 171 52.91 28.96 -0.05
CA TYR A 171 53.81 28.46 0.98
C TYR A 171 55.16 28.05 0.38
N ASP A 172 55.15 27.37 -0.77
CA ASP A 172 56.36 26.91 -1.47
C ASP A 172 57.29 28.08 -1.88
N VAL A 173 56.74 29.29 -2.06
CA VAL A 173 57.51 30.52 -2.36
C VAL A 173 57.71 31.43 -1.12
N GLY A 174 57.36 30.96 0.07
CA GLY A 174 57.51 31.69 1.33
C GLY A 174 56.54 32.87 1.54
N ALA A 175 55.45 32.94 0.77
CA ALA A 175 54.49 34.05 0.79
C ALA A 175 53.36 33.91 1.82
N VAL A 176 53.17 32.72 2.41
CA VAL A 176 52.22 32.46 3.52
C VAL A 176 52.85 31.51 4.54
N ALA A 177 52.31 31.47 5.76
CA ALA A 177 52.81 30.59 6.82
C ALA A 177 52.39 29.12 6.60
N GLU A 178 53.17 28.17 7.12
CA GLU A 178 52.81 26.73 7.14
C GLU A 178 51.43 26.52 7.80
N PHE A 179 51.13 27.30 8.83
CA PHE A 179 49.83 27.32 9.51
C PHE A 179 48.65 27.57 8.56
N ASP A 180 48.79 28.50 7.61
CA ASP A 180 47.72 28.83 6.66
C ASP A 180 47.47 27.69 5.66
N TRP A 181 48.54 27.04 5.20
CA TRP A 181 48.45 25.86 4.34
C TRP A 181 47.83 24.65 5.08
N LEU A 182 48.28 24.35 6.29
CA LEU A 182 47.71 23.27 7.11
C LEU A 182 46.24 23.52 7.43
N THR A 183 45.85 24.78 7.68
CA THR A 183 44.45 25.15 7.89
C THR A 183 43.60 24.88 6.66
N ALA A 184 44.11 25.15 5.45
CA ALA A 184 43.43 24.82 4.20
C ALA A 184 43.25 23.30 4.04
N GLN A 185 44.27 22.52 4.36
CA GLN A 185 44.23 21.05 4.30
C GLN A 185 43.21 20.46 5.28
N VAL A 186 43.21 20.92 6.54
CA VAL A 186 42.24 20.47 7.56
C VAL A 186 40.80 20.76 7.13
N ARG A 187 40.52 21.91 6.50
CA ARG A 187 39.17 22.25 6.03
C ARG A 187 38.69 21.30 4.94
N LYS A 188 39.52 21.03 3.92
CA LYS A 188 39.21 20.04 2.89
C LYS A 188 39.01 18.64 3.49
N ALA A 189 39.89 18.24 4.42
CA ALA A 189 39.80 16.96 5.10
C ALA A 189 38.51 16.82 5.92
N ASN A 190 37.98 17.92 6.48
CA ASN A 190 36.71 17.94 7.20
C ASN A 190 35.48 17.96 6.29
N GLU A 191 35.58 18.49 5.06
CA GLU A 191 34.46 18.56 4.12
C GLU A 191 34.28 17.27 3.32
N THR A 192 35.38 16.58 3.00
CA THR A 192 35.36 15.34 2.22
C THR A 192 34.45 14.24 2.81
N PRO A 193 34.44 13.97 4.13
CA PRO A 193 33.51 13.03 4.75
C PRO A 193 32.04 13.40 4.53
N LYS A 194 31.68 14.70 4.54
CA LYS A 194 30.30 15.14 4.32
C LYS A 194 29.81 14.82 2.91
N LEU A 195 30.69 14.91 1.91
CA LEU A 195 30.37 14.51 0.54
C LEU A 195 30.17 12.99 0.44
N ILE A 196 31.05 12.20 1.09
CA ILE A 196 30.92 10.73 1.13
C ILE A 196 29.58 10.34 1.76
N GLU A 197 29.22 10.97 2.89
CA GLU A 197 27.96 10.76 3.58
C GLU A 197 26.76 11.15 2.69
N ALA A 198 26.79 12.32 2.07
CA ALA A 198 25.73 12.78 1.18
C ALA A 198 25.49 11.83 0.00
N ARG A 199 26.58 11.34 -0.63
CA ARG A 199 26.50 10.34 -1.71
C ARG A 199 25.92 9.02 -1.21
N ASN A 200 26.33 8.55 -0.03
CA ASN A 200 25.80 7.33 0.56
C ASN A 200 24.29 7.44 0.87
N ILE A 201 23.85 8.57 1.45
CA ILE A 201 22.43 8.84 1.72
C ILE A 201 21.63 8.85 0.42
N LEU A 202 22.15 9.49 -0.64
CA LEU A 202 21.52 9.48 -1.96
C LEU A 202 21.40 8.06 -2.52
N SER A 203 22.47 7.26 -2.47
CA SER A 203 22.45 5.87 -2.93
C SER A 203 21.40 5.05 -2.19
N ILE A 204 21.35 5.13 -0.85
CA ILE A 204 20.35 4.42 -0.04
C ILE A 204 18.92 4.89 -0.39
N ALA A 205 18.71 6.19 -0.60
CA ALA A 205 17.40 6.72 -1.00
C ALA A 205 16.96 6.19 -2.38
N LYS A 206 17.88 6.16 -3.36
CA LYS A 206 17.62 5.57 -4.68
C LYS A 206 17.30 4.08 -4.58
N GLU A 207 18.00 3.32 -3.74
CA GLU A 207 17.71 1.90 -3.52
C GLU A 207 16.32 1.68 -2.91
N ARG A 208 15.95 2.48 -1.90
CA ARG A 208 14.62 2.43 -1.28
C ARG A 208 13.51 2.79 -2.28
N PHE A 209 13.72 3.82 -3.09
CA PHE A 209 12.77 4.24 -4.10
C PHE A 209 12.63 3.20 -5.22
N ARG A 210 13.75 2.58 -5.65
CA ARG A 210 13.74 1.47 -6.61
C ARG A 210 12.85 0.33 -6.13
N ASN A 211 12.99 -0.04 -4.84
CA ASN A 211 12.17 -1.08 -4.23
C ASN A 211 10.70 -0.68 -4.09
N LEU A 212 10.40 0.60 -3.81
CA LEU A 212 9.04 1.12 -3.71
C LEU A 212 8.25 0.96 -5.02
N ILE A 213 8.87 1.31 -6.16
CA ILE A 213 8.23 1.22 -7.48
C ILE A 213 8.50 -0.10 -8.21
N VAL A 214 9.30 -1.00 -7.62
CA VAL A 214 9.70 -2.29 -8.20
C VAL A 214 10.39 -2.11 -9.56
N LEU A 215 11.37 -1.22 -9.62
CA LEU A 215 12.13 -0.96 -10.85
C LEU A 215 13.24 -2.01 -11.05
N ASP A 216 13.35 -2.55 -12.26
CA ASP A 216 14.37 -3.57 -12.60
C ASP A 216 15.76 -2.96 -12.81
N SER A 217 15.85 -1.73 -13.29
CA SER A 217 17.10 -1.03 -13.55
C SER A 217 17.85 -0.75 -12.24
N THR A 218 19.06 -1.30 -12.10
CA THR A 218 19.92 -1.04 -10.94
C THR A 218 20.47 0.38 -10.93
N GLU A 219 20.76 0.93 -12.10
CA GLU A 219 21.16 2.32 -12.30
C GLU A 219 20.07 3.07 -13.06
N TYR A 220 19.68 4.23 -12.54
CA TYR A 220 18.67 5.09 -13.13
C TYR A 220 18.84 6.54 -12.69
N GLN A 221 18.23 7.46 -13.42
CA GLN A 221 18.13 8.88 -13.06
C GLN A 221 16.66 9.29 -12.96
N LEU A 222 16.38 10.35 -12.20
CA LEU A 222 15.06 10.95 -12.12
C LEU A 222 15.09 12.28 -12.89
N ASP A 223 14.15 12.46 -13.80
CA ASP A 223 13.95 13.72 -14.53
C ASP A 223 12.93 14.57 -13.78
N GLY A 224 13.45 15.58 -13.08
CA GLY A 224 12.62 16.53 -12.34
C GLY A 224 13.46 17.60 -11.66
N GLU A 225 12.82 18.72 -11.37
CA GLU A 225 13.42 19.83 -10.63
C GLU A 225 12.51 20.23 -9.47
N LEU A 226 13.14 20.59 -8.35
CA LEU A 226 12.42 21.23 -7.24
C LEU A 226 12.07 22.65 -7.66
N THR A 227 10.84 22.85 -8.11
CA THR A 227 10.33 24.16 -8.53
C THR A 227 9.08 24.50 -7.72
N TYR A 228 8.92 25.79 -7.40
CA TYR A 228 7.72 26.26 -6.72
C TYR A 228 6.55 26.26 -7.71
N SER A 229 5.50 25.50 -7.38
CA SER A 229 4.23 25.53 -8.10
C SER A 229 3.13 26.04 -7.16
N PRO A 230 2.56 27.23 -7.40
CA PRO A 230 1.52 27.78 -6.56
C PRO A 230 0.30 26.85 -6.46
N TYR A 231 -0.10 26.52 -5.24
CA TYR A 231 -1.33 25.77 -4.97
C TYR A 231 -2.02 26.41 -3.77
N ASN A 232 -3.17 27.06 -3.99
CA ASN A 232 -3.89 27.82 -2.98
C ASN A 232 -5.38 27.41 -2.89
N PRO A 233 -5.67 26.20 -2.41
CA PRO A 233 -7.03 25.71 -2.28
C PRO A 233 -7.74 26.34 -1.08
N ASP A 234 -9.06 26.49 -1.18
CA ASP A 234 -9.91 26.89 -0.07
C ASP A 234 -10.09 25.74 0.94
N LEU A 235 -9.81 26.01 2.22
CA LEU A 235 -9.85 25.00 3.28
C LEU A 235 -11.27 24.42 3.48
N MET A 236 -12.30 25.27 3.42
CA MET A 236 -13.68 24.83 3.65
C MET A 236 -14.15 23.87 2.54
N THR A 237 -13.77 24.16 1.29
CA THR A 237 -13.98 23.30 0.13
C THR A 237 -13.27 21.96 0.29
N LEU A 238 -12.00 21.96 0.74
CA LEU A 238 -11.26 20.73 0.98
C LEU A 238 -11.86 19.86 2.08
N GLN A 239 -12.25 20.45 3.22
CA GLN A 239 -12.85 19.70 4.33
C GLN A 239 -14.20 19.09 3.96
N SER A 240 -15.06 19.85 3.28
CA SER A 240 -16.36 19.34 2.82
C SER A 240 -16.21 18.26 1.74
N GLY A 241 -15.27 18.43 0.80
CA GLY A 241 -14.97 17.43 -0.23
C GLY A 241 -14.37 16.15 0.34
N ALA A 242 -13.49 16.25 1.34
CA ALA A 242 -12.81 15.10 1.94
C ALA A 242 -13.79 14.06 2.48
N VAL A 243 -14.93 14.47 3.07
CA VAL A 243 -15.96 13.56 3.59
C VAL A 243 -16.49 12.60 2.52
N SER A 244 -16.60 13.06 1.27
CA SER A 244 -17.14 12.25 0.16
C SER A 244 -16.05 11.55 -0.67
N LEU A 245 -14.80 11.99 -0.55
CA LEU A 245 -13.72 11.57 -1.44
C LEU A 245 -12.68 10.68 -0.78
N ARG A 246 -12.44 10.81 0.54
CA ARG A 246 -11.46 10.02 1.30
C ARG A 246 -11.82 8.53 1.25
N PRO A 247 -10.97 7.68 0.64
CA PRO A 247 -11.23 6.24 0.55
C PRO A 247 -11.45 5.56 1.90
N GLU A 248 -10.73 5.97 2.96
CA GLU A 248 -10.87 5.43 4.32
C GLU A 248 -12.27 5.59 4.90
N LEU A 249 -12.88 6.77 4.71
CA LEU A 249 -14.27 7.01 5.14
C LEU A 249 -15.24 6.12 4.36
N LEU A 250 -15.03 6.00 3.04
CA LEU A 250 -15.86 5.15 2.19
C LEU A 250 -15.72 3.66 2.55
N VAL A 251 -14.52 3.19 2.88
CA VAL A 251 -14.24 1.84 3.43
C VAL A 251 -15.01 1.65 4.74
N GLN A 252 -14.96 2.63 5.63
CA GLN A 252 -15.64 2.55 6.93
C GLN A 252 -17.16 2.54 6.78
N GLU A 253 -17.73 3.28 5.83
CA GLU A 253 -19.16 3.22 5.50
C GLU A 253 -19.57 1.84 4.99
N LYS A 254 -18.77 1.21 4.11
CA LYS A 254 -19.04 -0.17 3.68
C LYS A 254 -18.92 -1.17 4.84
N ARG A 255 -18.01 -0.93 5.79
CA ARG A 255 -17.88 -1.73 7.00
C ARG A 255 -19.11 -1.63 7.90
N ILE A 256 -19.71 -0.44 8.04
CA ILE A 256 -20.98 -0.28 8.76
C ILE A 256 -22.08 -1.11 8.10
N ILE A 257 -22.19 -1.09 6.78
CA ILE A 257 -23.17 -1.91 6.05
C ILE A 257 -22.94 -3.41 6.31
N LEU A 258 -21.69 -3.87 6.32
CA LEU A 258 -21.36 -5.25 6.70
C LEU A 258 -21.86 -5.60 8.10
N ARG A 259 -21.59 -4.74 9.09
CA ARG A 259 -22.08 -4.94 10.47
C ARG A 259 -23.60 -4.91 10.60
N GLN A 260 -24.27 -4.10 9.78
CA GLN A 260 -25.73 -4.10 9.72
C GLN A 260 -26.28 -5.43 9.18
N GLU A 261 -25.66 -5.99 8.14
CA GLU A 261 -26.08 -7.29 7.61
C GLU A 261 -25.72 -8.44 8.56
N ASP A 262 -24.59 -8.39 9.28
CA ASP A 262 -24.26 -9.33 10.37
C ASP A 262 -25.35 -9.34 11.45
N LEU A 263 -25.83 -8.15 11.85
CA LEU A 263 -26.92 -8.02 12.81
C LEU A 263 -28.24 -8.58 12.26
N LYS A 264 -28.55 -8.39 10.97
CA LYS A 264 -29.74 -8.98 10.35
C LYS A 264 -29.64 -10.51 10.31
N THR A 265 -28.46 -11.05 9.98
CA THR A 265 -28.20 -12.49 10.02
C THR A 265 -28.40 -13.07 11.42
N SER A 266 -27.84 -12.46 12.46
CA SER A 266 -28.08 -12.94 13.84
C SER A 266 -29.55 -12.87 14.25
N LYS A 267 -30.30 -11.85 13.82
CA LYS A 267 -31.75 -11.74 14.05
C LYS A 267 -32.56 -12.78 13.29
N SER A 268 -32.09 -13.26 12.14
CA SER A 268 -32.82 -14.26 11.35
C SER A 268 -32.93 -15.60 12.08
N ALA A 269 -32.02 -15.90 12.99
CA ALA A 269 -32.03 -17.12 13.80
C ALA A 269 -33.26 -17.24 14.73
N TYR A 270 -34.04 -16.17 14.89
CA TYR A 270 -35.34 -16.20 15.59
C TYR A 270 -36.48 -16.76 14.72
N GLN A 271 -36.28 -16.86 13.41
CA GLN A 271 -37.26 -17.34 12.44
C GLN A 271 -37.06 -18.84 12.17
N PRO A 272 -38.10 -19.56 11.69
CA PRO A 272 -37.91 -20.93 11.21
C PRO A 272 -37.01 -20.95 9.98
N LYS A 273 -36.25 -22.04 9.81
CA LYS A 273 -35.55 -22.36 8.56
C LYS A 273 -36.32 -23.45 7.84
N VAL A 274 -36.71 -23.20 6.59
CA VAL A 274 -37.39 -24.16 5.72
C VAL A 274 -36.45 -24.53 4.57
N THR A 275 -36.17 -25.82 4.44
CA THR A 275 -35.33 -26.39 3.37
C THR A 275 -36.17 -27.35 2.55
N ALA A 276 -36.08 -27.28 1.22
CA ALA A 276 -36.56 -28.33 0.33
C ALA A 276 -35.47 -29.38 0.19
N GLU A 277 -35.80 -30.65 0.42
CA GLU A 277 -34.86 -31.76 0.39
C GLU A 277 -35.40 -32.85 -0.53
N ALA A 278 -34.52 -33.43 -1.35
CA ALA A 278 -34.78 -34.62 -2.13
C ALA A 278 -33.62 -35.59 -1.95
N LEU A 279 -33.93 -36.86 -1.73
CA LEU A 279 -32.97 -37.94 -1.51
C LEU A 279 -33.33 -39.10 -2.43
N TYR A 280 -32.36 -39.58 -3.18
CA TYR A 280 -32.44 -40.85 -3.91
C TYR A 280 -31.34 -41.76 -3.39
N THR A 281 -31.69 -42.97 -2.94
CA THR A 281 -30.74 -43.94 -2.36
C THR A 281 -30.84 -45.26 -3.08
N GLN A 282 -29.68 -45.85 -3.38
CA GLN A 282 -29.54 -47.27 -3.68
C GLN A 282 -28.81 -47.95 -2.54
N GLU A 283 -29.33 -49.06 -2.05
CA GLU A 283 -28.75 -49.77 -0.91
C GLU A 283 -28.86 -51.29 -1.02
N ASN A 284 -27.93 -51.98 -0.36
CA ASN A 284 -27.86 -53.43 -0.27
C ASN A 284 -27.33 -53.82 1.12
N PRO A 285 -28.03 -54.66 1.90
CA PRO A 285 -29.36 -55.25 1.62
C PRO A 285 -30.49 -54.22 1.56
N ASP A 286 -31.67 -54.63 1.08
CA ASP A 286 -32.88 -53.81 1.08
C ASP A 286 -33.26 -53.33 2.50
N ARG A 287 -33.81 -52.12 2.60
CA ARG A 287 -34.15 -51.51 3.90
C ARG A 287 -35.27 -52.23 4.65
N TYR A 288 -36.17 -52.89 3.93
CA TYR A 288 -37.30 -53.66 4.45
C TYR A 288 -36.99 -55.16 4.48
N ASP A 289 -36.07 -55.65 3.65
CA ASP A 289 -35.53 -57.01 3.69
C ASP A 289 -33.99 -57.03 3.83
N GLY A 290 -33.54 -57.17 5.08
CA GLY A 290 -32.12 -57.25 5.42
C GLY A 290 -31.45 -58.60 5.14
N THR A 291 -32.16 -59.59 4.60
CA THR A 291 -31.65 -60.95 4.35
C THR A 291 -31.22 -61.16 2.89
N SER A 292 -31.75 -60.37 1.97
CA SER A 292 -31.44 -60.41 0.55
C SER A 292 -30.19 -59.58 0.22
N SER A 293 -29.32 -60.12 -0.65
CA SER A 293 -28.16 -59.39 -1.20
C SER A 293 -28.49 -58.61 -2.47
N GLU A 294 -29.77 -58.43 -2.78
CA GLU A 294 -30.21 -57.64 -3.92
C GLU A 294 -30.12 -56.14 -3.62
N TRP A 295 -29.75 -55.37 -4.64
CA TRP A 295 -29.79 -53.92 -4.55
C TRP A 295 -31.22 -53.43 -4.67
N SER A 296 -31.57 -52.48 -3.80
CA SER A 296 -32.86 -51.80 -3.78
C SER A 296 -32.65 -50.30 -4.01
N ASP A 297 -33.70 -49.60 -4.44
CA ASP A 297 -33.69 -48.15 -4.55
C ASP A 297 -34.97 -47.50 -4.00
N HIS A 298 -34.83 -46.28 -3.50
CA HIS A 298 -35.97 -45.48 -3.06
C HIS A 298 -35.66 -43.99 -3.17
N TRP A 299 -36.72 -43.18 -3.22
CA TRP A 299 -36.61 -41.73 -3.19
C TRP A 299 -37.58 -41.10 -2.19
N THR A 300 -37.17 -39.96 -1.65
CA THR A 300 -38.02 -39.11 -0.83
C THR A 300 -37.83 -37.66 -1.24
N ALA A 301 -38.88 -36.86 -1.18
CA ALA A 301 -38.81 -35.43 -1.40
C ALA A 301 -39.78 -34.73 -0.44
N GLY A 302 -39.39 -33.59 0.11
CA GLY A 302 -40.20 -32.88 1.07
C GLY A 302 -39.64 -31.53 1.50
N LEU A 303 -40.39 -30.85 2.35
CA LEU A 303 -39.97 -29.62 3.01
C LEU A 303 -39.69 -29.93 4.48
N VAL A 304 -38.51 -29.53 4.96
CA VAL A 304 -38.10 -29.65 6.36
C VAL A 304 -38.07 -28.27 6.98
N ALA A 305 -38.89 -28.06 8.01
CA ALA A 305 -38.90 -26.83 8.79
C ALA A 305 -38.25 -27.06 10.16
N LYS A 306 -37.15 -26.35 10.43
CA LYS A 306 -36.48 -26.34 11.73
C LYS A 306 -36.69 -24.99 12.40
N TRP A 307 -37.30 -24.99 13.59
CA TRP A 307 -37.46 -23.79 14.40
C TRP A 307 -36.95 -24.02 15.82
N THR A 308 -35.89 -23.31 16.19
CA THR A 308 -35.38 -23.32 17.56
C THR A 308 -36.28 -22.45 18.44
N LEU A 309 -37.10 -23.07 19.28
CA LEU A 309 -37.99 -22.35 20.20
C LEU A 309 -37.22 -21.84 21.44
N PHE A 310 -36.30 -22.66 21.94
CA PHE A 310 -35.50 -22.36 23.14
C PHE A 310 -34.06 -22.80 22.95
N ASP A 311 -33.11 -21.91 23.28
CA ASP A 311 -31.67 -22.08 23.11
C ASP A 311 -30.89 -21.47 24.30
N SER A 312 -31.53 -21.37 25.47
CA SER A 312 -30.91 -20.84 26.70
C SER A 312 -30.24 -19.46 26.56
N GLY A 313 -30.68 -18.63 25.60
CA GLY A 313 -30.21 -17.26 25.40
C GLY A 313 -29.11 -17.06 24.37
N THR A 314 -28.65 -18.11 23.67
CA THR A 314 -27.60 -18.01 22.64
C THR A 314 -27.90 -16.93 21.59
N ARG A 315 -29.05 -16.98 20.93
CA ARG A 315 -29.45 -15.96 19.92
C ARG A 315 -29.54 -14.55 20.49
N LYS A 316 -29.93 -14.40 21.76
CA LYS A 316 -30.00 -13.09 22.42
C LYS A 316 -28.60 -12.51 22.61
N GLY A 317 -27.65 -13.35 23.02
CA GLY A 317 -26.24 -13.00 23.12
C GLY A 317 -25.66 -12.57 21.76
N ASP A 318 -25.91 -13.35 20.71
CA ASP A 318 -25.40 -13.05 19.36
C ASP A 318 -25.94 -11.73 18.82
N VAL A 319 -27.24 -11.45 18.98
CA VAL A 319 -27.83 -10.17 18.58
C VAL A 319 -27.24 -9.00 19.38
N LEU A 320 -26.98 -9.18 20.67
CA LEU A 320 -26.32 -8.15 21.49
C LEU A 320 -24.89 -7.90 20.99
N ILE A 321 -24.10 -8.95 20.75
CA ILE A 321 -22.72 -8.84 20.25
C ILE A 321 -22.71 -8.09 18.90
N LYS A 322 -23.53 -8.52 17.93
CA LYS A 322 -23.59 -7.88 16.62
C LYS A 322 -24.15 -6.46 16.67
N GLY A 323 -25.07 -6.18 17.58
CA GLY A 323 -25.56 -4.83 17.85
C GLY A 323 -24.44 -3.91 18.36
N MET A 324 -23.63 -4.39 19.30
CA MET A 324 -22.49 -3.63 19.83
C MET A 324 -21.36 -3.48 18.81
N GLU A 325 -21.08 -4.50 17.99
CA GLU A 325 -20.12 -4.40 16.88
C GLU A 325 -20.53 -3.32 15.87
N LEU A 326 -21.82 -3.20 15.54
CA LEU A 326 -22.37 -2.14 14.71
C LEU A 326 -22.20 -0.76 15.36
N ALA A 327 -22.58 -0.62 16.63
CA ALA A 327 -22.45 0.64 17.36
C ALA A 327 -20.99 1.10 17.44
N LYS A 328 -20.05 0.17 17.69
CA LYS A 328 -18.60 0.47 17.62
C LYS A 328 -18.18 0.94 16.23
N SER A 329 -18.66 0.30 15.16
CA SER A 329 -18.33 0.72 13.79
C SER A 329 -18.86 2.12 13.47
N GLN A 330 -20.02 2.50 13.99
CA GLN A 330 -20.58 3.85 13.84
C GLN A 330 -19.77 4.89 14.62
N ALA A 331 -19.42 4.59 15.87
CA ALA A 331 -18.56 5.47 16.68
C ALA A 331 -17.18 5.67 16.02
N ASN A 332 -16.59 4.61 15.47
CA ASN A 332 -15.32 4.68 14.74
C ASN A 332 -15.42 5.56 13.48
N ARG A 333 -16.58 5.59 12.79
CA ARG A 333 -16.79 6.52 11.67
C ARG A 333 -16.79 7.96 12.15
N ASP A 334 -17.50 8.25 13.24
CA ASP A 334 -17.58 9.62 13.77
C ASP A 334 -16.22 10.12 14.26
N ASP A 335 -15.38 9.21 14.77
CA ASP A 335 -13.99 9.52 15.11
C ASP A 335 -13.13 9.75 13.86
N LEU A 336 -13.22 8.86 12.87
CA LEU A 336 -12.52 9.01 11.60
C LEU A 336 -12.90 10.30 10.86
N LEU A 337 -14.15 10.75 10.95
CA LEU A 337 -14.58 12.05 10.40
C LEU A 337 -13.84 13.22 11.06
N ARG A 338 -13.64 13.18 12.39
CA ARG A 338 -12.87 14.20 13.11
C ARG A 338 -11.39 14.13 12.74
N GLU A 339 -10.83 12.93 12.65
CA GLU A 339 -9.44 12.71 12.24
C GLU A 339 -9.19 13.23 10.82
N VAL A 340 -10.04 12.92 9.85
CA VAL A 340 -9.94 13.45 8.48
C VAL A 340 -10.04 14.98 8.46
N SER A 341 -10.96 15.56 9.22
CA SER A 341 -11.07 17.03 9.31
C SER A 341 -9.81 17.68 9.91
N LEU A 342 -9.18 17.03 10.90
CA LEU A 342 -7.93 17.47 11.51
C LEU A 342 -6.76 17.31 10.54
N ASP A 343 -6.67 16.17 9.85
CA ASP A 343 -5.64 15.86 8.87
C ASP A 343 -5.62 16.89 7.74
N VAL A 344 -6.78 17.16 7.12
CA VAL A 344 -6.92 18.21 6.08
C VAL A 344 -6.48 19.57 6.59
N LYS A 345 -6.91 19.97 7.80
CA LYS A 345 -6.53 21.26 8.36
C LYS A 345 -5.04 21.34 8.66
N SER A 346 -4.45 20.28 9.22
CA SER A 346 -3.03 20.25 9.58
C SER A 346 -2.13 20.28 8.33
N THR A 347 -2.48 19.52 7.30
CA THR A 347 -1.75 19.49 6.02
C THR A 347 -1.88 20.81 5.26
N TRP A 348 -3.04 21.46 5.33
CA TRP A 348 -3.24 22.81 4.78
C TRP A 348 -2.37 23.86 5.48
N LEU A 349 -2.35 23.86 6.83
CA LEU A 349 -1.48 24.76 7.60
C LEU A 349 0.00 24.51 7.33
N ASN A 350 0.41 23.25 7.19
CA ASN A 350 1.79 22.89 6.85
C ASN A 350 2.19 23.36 5.45
N MET A 351 1.27 23.32 4.49
CA MET A 351 1.47 23.83 3.13
C MET A 351 1.63 25.36 3.15
N GLU A 352 0.77 26.10 3.86
CA GLU A 352 0.90 27.55 4.00
C GLU A 352 2.23 27.94 4.68
N ALA A 353 2.58 27.28 5.79
CA ALA A 353 3.87 27.53 6.45
C ALA A 353 5.08 27.21 5.54
N ALA A 354 4.99 26.17 4.70
CA ALA A 354 6.02 25.86 3.72
C ALA A 354 6.12 26.92 2.60
N ARG A 355 5.00 27.51 2.20
CA ARG A 355 4.95 28.61 1.23
C ARG A 355 5.66 29.86 1.77
N GLU A 356 5.40 30.24 3.01
CA GLU A 356 6.10 31.36 3.66
C GLU A 356 7.60 31.09 3.80
N LEU A 357 7.98 29.85 4.13
CA LEU A 357 9.37 29.44 4.26
C LEU A 357 10.15 29.58 2.94
N ILE A 358 9.53 29.27 1.79
CA ILE A 358 10.15 29.49 0.47
C ILE A 358 10.51 30.97 0.30
N THR A 359 9.57 31.87 0.58
CA THR A 359 9.79 33.32 0.43
C THR A 359 10.96 33.80 1.29
N GLY A 360 11.02 33.39 2.57
CA GLY A 360 12.11 33.76 3.47
C GLY A 360 13.47 33.16 3.08
N THR A 361 13.49 31.92 2.61
CA THR A 361 14.74 31.25 2.17
C THR A 361 15.25 31.78 0.83
N GLU A 362 14.37 32.17 -0.08
CA GLU A 362 14.75 32.82 -1.34
C GLU A 362 15.47 34.15 -1.09
N GLU A 363 14.95 34.99 -0.19
CA GLU A 363 15.60 36.25 0.18
C GLU A 363 16.96 36.01 0.85
N ASN A 364 17.06 35.00 1.72
CA ASN A 364 18.34 34.61 2.32
C ASN A 364 19.38 34.18 1.28
N VAL A 365 18.97 33.48 0.21
CA VAL A 365 19.88 33.15 -0.90
C VAL A 365 20.37 34.44 -1.58
N LYS A 366 19.48 35.38 -1.92
CA LYS A 366 19.85 36.67 -2.54
C LYS A 366 20.85 37.46 -1.69
N LEU A 367 20.63 37.52 -0.38
CA LEU A 367 21.53 38.18 0.56
C LEU A 367 22.88 37.48 0.66
N ALA A 368 22.90 36.15 0.73
CA ALA A 368 24.13 35.37 0.80
C ALA A 368 24.95 35.44 -0.51
N GLU A 369 24.30 35.51 -1.67
CA GLU A 369 24.96 35.72 -2.97
C GLU A 369 25.65 37.09 -3.02
N LYS A 370 24.97 38.14 -2.56
CA LYS A 370 25.54 39.49 -2.47
C LYS A 370 26.72 39.54 -1.49
N ALA A 371 26.61 38.87 -0.34
CA ALA A 371 27.68 38.79 0.65
C ALA A 371 28.91 38.07 0.07
N LEU A 372 28.73 36.94 -0.61
CA LEU A 372 29.81 36.21 -1.27
C LEU A 372 30.48 37.06 -2.37
N GLN A 373 29.70 37.81 -3.16
CA GLN A 373 30.24 38.71 -4.18
C GLN A 373 31.15 39.78 -3.55
N ILE A 374 30.71 40.41 -2.46
CA ILE A 374 31.52 41.40 -1.72
C ILE A 374 32.79 40.76 -1.15
N ALA A 375 32.67 39.59 -0.52
CA ALA A 375 33.82 38.86 0.04
C ALA A 375 34.84 38.46 -1.03
N LYS A 376 34.37 38.03 -2.21
CA LYS A 376 35.22 37.73 -3.38
C LYS A 376 35.99 38.96 -3.86
N THR A 377 35.32 40.10 -3.97
CA THR A 377 35.97 41.37 -4.37
C THR A 377 37.00 41.82 -3.34
N ARG A 378 36.69 41.74 -2.03
CA ARG A 378 37.63 42.08 -0.96
C ARG A 378 38.85 41.16 -0.95
N LYS A 379 38.65 39.84 -1.16
CA LYS A 379 39.75 38.86 -1.26
C LYS A 379 40.68 39.22 -2.41
N ASN A 380 40.13 39.51 -3.58
CA ASN A 380 40.90 39.84 -4.78
C ASN A 380 41.69 41.15 -4.63
N ALA A 381 41.19 42.09 -3.82
CA ALA A 381 41.87 43.34 -3.49
C ALA A 381 42.87 43.21 -2.33
N GLY A 382 43.02 42.02 -1.72
CA GLY A 382 43.86 41.81 -0.53
C GLY A 382 43.30 42.44 0.76
N LEU A 383 42.02 42.83 0.77
CA LEU A 383 41.33 43.52 1.86
C LEU A 383 40.54 42.59 2.79
N SER A 384 40.57 41.27 2.52
CA SER A 384 39.99 40.24 3.38
C SER A 384 40.86 39.00 3.39
N THR A 385 40.72 38.22 4.45
CA THR A 385 41.33 36.90 4.54
C THR A 385 40.61 35.91 3.62
N TYR A 386 41.29 34.81 3.29
CA TYR A 386 40.63 33.69 2.61
C TYR A 386 39.52 33.07 3.48
N LEU A 387 39.67 33.18 4.81
CA LEU A 387 38.68 32.72 5.78
C LEU A 387 37.32 33.41 5.58
N GLU A 388 37.30 34.74 5.47
CA GLU A 388 36.05 35.51 5.21
C GLU A 388 35.35 35.09 3.91
N PHE A 389 36.12 34.82 2.86
CA PHE A 389 35.58 34.33 1.58
C PHE A 389 34.98 32.92 1.72
N THR A 390 35.66 32.03 2.45
CA THR A 390 35.21 30.65 2.68
C THR A 390 33.94 30.62 3.52
N ASP A 391 33.88 31.41 4.58
CA ASP A 391 32.71 31.49 5.47
C ASP A 391 31.50 32.08 4.74
N SER A 392 31.71 33.09 3.87
CA SER A 392 30.65 33.63 3.00
C SER A 392 30.14 32.58 2.01
N ASN A 393 31.03 31.74 1.48
CA ASN A 393 30.65 30.68 0.56
C ASN A 393 29.87 29.55 1.25
N LEU A 394 30.33 29.14 2.43
CA LEU A 394 29.59 28.18 3.26
C LEU A 394 28.20 28.70 3.62
N SER A 395 28.08 29.99 3.91
CA SER A 395 26.80 30.66 4.18
C SER A 395 25.87 30.61 2.96
N LEU A 396 26.38 30.87 1.75
CA LEU A 396 25.60 30.74 0.50
C LEU A 396 25.16 29.29 0.26
N ASN A 397 26.07 28.32 0.40
CA ASN A 397 25.75 26.91 0.23
C ASN A 397 24.66 26.45 1.21
N THR A 398 24.75 26.91 2.46
CA THR A 398 23.73 26.64 3.49
C THR A 398 22.39 27.29 3.13
N ALA A 399 22.40 28.55 2.65
CA ALA A 399 21.19 29.24 2.23
C ALA A 399 20.50 28.53 1.04
N ARG A 400 21.28 28.13 0.02
CA ARG A 400 20.77 27.38 -1.15
C ARG A 400 20.18 26.05 -0.75
N LEU A 401 20.86 25.28 0.11
CA LEU A 401 20.34 24.00 0.60
C LEU A 401 19.04 24.20 1.40
N ASN A 402 18.95 25.25 2.21
CA ASN A 402 17.73 25.57 2.95
C ASN A 402 16.58 25.99 2.03
N TYR A 403 16.87 26.67 0.92
CA TYR A 403 15.89 26.98 -0.12
C TYR A 403 15.38 25.71 -0.82
N TYR A 404 16.26 24.79 -1.22
CA TYR A 404 15.84 23.49 -1.78
C TYR A 404 15.01 22.66 -0.78
N ARG A 405 15.37 22.68 0.50
CA ARG A 405 14.55 22.05 1.57
C ARG A 405 13.17 22.69 1.69
N ALA A 406 13.07 24.01 1.56
CA ALA A 406 11.78 24.71 1.60
C ALA A 406 10.89 24.33 0.40
N LEU A 407 11.48 24.24 -0.79
CA LEU A 407 10.79 23.79 -2.01
C LEU A 407 10.28 22.34 -1.88
N GLU A 408 11.15 21.42 -1.46
CA GLU A 408 10.78 20.01 -1.22
C GLU A 408 9.68 19.89 -0.17
N LYS A 409 9.79 20.63 0.94
CA LYS A 409 8.76 20.66 1.99
C LYS A 409 7.42 21.15 1.46
N HIS A 410 7.40 22.18 0.62
CA HIS A 410 6.16 22.68 0.01
C HIS A 410 5.56 21.66 -0.95
N LEU A 411 6.36 21.08 -1.85
CA LEU A 411 5.89 20.06 -2.79
C LEU A 411 5.29 18.86 -2.04
N ASN A 412 5.97 18.37 -1.01
CA ASN A 412 5.46 17.30 -0.17
C ASN A 412 4.18 17.73 0.59
N ALA A 413 4.11 18.96 1.09
CA ALA A 413 2.91 19.46 1.78
C ALA A 413 1.71 19.54 0.82
N VAL A 414 1.90 19.95 -0.43
CA VAL A 414 0.84 19.95 -1.47
C VAL A 414 0.32 18.53 -1.73
N VAL A 415 1.23 17.56 -1.89
CA VAL A 415 0.83 16.16 -2.13
C VAL A 415 0.14 15.56 -0.91
N ASN A 416 0.65 15.81 0.30
CA ASN A 416 -0.01 15.41 1.55
C ASN A 416 -1.41 16.02 1.68
N LEU A 417 -1.59 17.30 1.32
CA LEU A 417 -2.91 17.95 1.34
C LEU A 417 -3.88 17.32 0.33
N LYS A 418 -3.40 17.00 -0.88
CA LYS A 418 -4.21 16.28 -1.88
C LYS A 418 -4.60 14.88 -1.41
N HIS A 419 -3.70 14.18 -0.70
CA HIS A 419 -4.01 12.90 -0.05
C HIS A 419 -5.05 13.06 1.06
N ALA A 420 -4.84 14.02 1.97
CA ALA A 420 -5.76 14.40 3.05
C ALA A 420 -7.18 14.66 2.55
N ALA A 421 -7.30 15.39 1.44
CA ALA A 421 -8.57 15.71 0.82
C ALA A 421 -9.19 14.58 -0.04
N GLY A 422 -8.50 13.43 -0.19
CA GLY A 422 -8.97 12.32 -1.03
C GLY A 422 -8.96 12.61 -2.53
N LEU A 423 -8.14 13.59 -2.97
CA LEU A 423 -8.02 14.01 -4.37
C LEU A 423 -6.96 13.22 -5.14
N LEU A 424 -6.10 12.51 -4.42
CA LEU A 424 -4.97 11.79 -4.97
C LEU A 424 -5.42 10.44 -5.56
N GLY A 425 -5.07 10.16 -6.83
CA GLY A 425 -5.52 8.97 -7.57
C GLY A 425 -6.86 9.11 -8.32
N LYS A 426 -7.59 10.22 -8.14
CA LYS A 426 -8.80 10.58 -8.92
C LYS A 426 -8.55 11.65 -9.98
N MET A 427 -7.37 12.28 -9.95
CA MET A 427 -6.93 13.29 -10.90
C MET A 427 -5.86 12.71 -11.81
N GLU A 428 -6.26 11.86 -12.74
CA GLU A 428 -5.56 11.63 -14.01
C GLU A 428 -6.58 11.52 -15.14
#